data_AF-A0A2D9C4A8-F1
#
_entry.id   AF-A0A2D9C4A8-F1
#
_cell.length_a   1.000
_cell.length_b   1.000
_cell.length_c   1.000
_cell.angle_alpha   90.00
_cell.angle_beta   90.00
_cell.angle_gamma   90.00
#
_symmetry.space_group_name_H-M   'P 1'
#
loop_
_entity.id
_entity.type
_entity.pdbx_description
1 polymer ?
#
loop_
_entity_poly.entity_id
_entity_poly.type
_entity_poly.pdbx_seq_one_letter_code
_entity_poly.pdbx_strand_id
1 'polypeptide(L)'
;MGIRDQAKMGYSVPMNDHEIRIDATLDQLLKTIDEPWESLRWVLEKYPPEKMGDPSQAGTGAWHLMHLVEVFRIHAKAFMGQDEIERWPAMPTDVESAGKMVREDAHRFAAWCRANPERVGTVKHGQEQTFQEMMGVMLRHIVWHAAAVHYWCLWKGTSSNEPRP
;
A
#
# COMPACT_ATOMS: atom_id res chain seq x y z
N MET A 1 -42.81 32.58 -15.70
CA MET A 1 -41.76 32.96 -14.72
C MET A 1 -42.07 32.20 -13.44
N GLY A 2 -41.28 31.30 -12.87
CA GLY A 2 -39.95 30.78 -13.16
C GLY A 2 -39.55 29.99 -11.90
N ILE A 3 -39.69 28.66 -11.94
CA ILE A 3 -39.28 27.74 -10.87
C ILE A 3 -37.76 27.62 -10.97
N ARG A 4 -36.99 28.43 -10.23
CA ARG A 4 -35.57 28.20 -9.96
C ARG A 4 -35.20 28.94 -8.67
N ASP A 5 -35.01 28.18 -7.60
CA ASP A 5 -33.95 28.40 -6.60
C ASP A 5 -34.05 27.31 -5.51
N GLN A 6 -33.64 26.10 -5.89
CA GLN A 6 -33.20 25.09 -4.92
C GLN A 6 -31.95 24.42 -5.48
N ALA A 7 -30.79 24.92 -5.08
CA ALA A 7 -29.55 24.16 -5.16
C ALA A 7 -28.57 24.66 -4.09
N LYS A 8 -27.93 23.69 -3.43
CA LYS A 8 -26.79 23.80 -2.49
C LYS A 8 -27.13 23.91 -1.00
N MET A 9 -27.81 22.88 -0.48
CA MET A 9 -27.49 22.38 0.86
C MET A 9 -26.74 21.06 0.69
N GLY A 10 -25.46 21.07 1.07
CA GLY A 10 -24.58 19.90 1.06
C GLY A 10 -24.94 18.97 2.21
N TYR A 11 -26.00 18.18 2.03
CA TYR A 11 -26.31 17.08 2.94
C TYR A 11 -25.26 15.99 2.72
N SER A 12 -24.30 15.87 3.65
CA SER A 12 -23.50 14.66 3.76
C SER A 12 -24.45 13.55 4.21
N VAL A 13 -24.68 12.57 3.33
CA VAL A 13 -25.38 11.35 3.71
C VAL A 13 -24.54 10.66 4.80
N PRO A 14 -25.10 10.35 5.98
CA PRO A 14 -24.34 9.68 7.03
C PRO A 14 -23.88 8.29 6.55
N MET A 15 -22.59 8.01 6.72
CA MET A 15 -22.02 6.70 6.40
C MET A 15 -22.61 5.61 7.31
N ASN A 16 -22.78 4.40 6.77
CA ASN A 16 -23.18 3.24 7.58
C ASN A 16 -21.96 2.62 8.30
N ASP A 17 -22.21 1.76 9.31
CA ASP A 17 -21.16 1.11 10.11
C ASP A 17 -20.13 0.35 9.26
N HIS A 18 -20.53 -0.20 8.12
CA HIS A 18 -19.64 -0.93 7.21
C HIS A 18 -18.68 0.01 6.48
N GLU A 19 -19.21 1.11 5.94
CA GLU A 19 -18.40 2.17 5.29
C GLU A 19 -17.41 2.81 6.27
N ILE A 20 -17.82 3.04 7.52
CA ILE A 20 -16.93 3.57 8.57
C ILE A 20 -15.76 2.61 8.82
N ARG A 21 -16.02 1.30 8.86
CA ARG A 21 -14.98 0.29 9.07
C ARG A 21 -14.04 0.17 7.89
N ILE A 22 -14.56 0.28 6.66
CA ILE A 22 -13.74 0.31 5.44
C ILE A 22 -12.80 1.51 5.51
N ASP A 23 -13.32 2.70 5.77
CA ASP A 23 -12.55 3.94 5.75
C ASP A 23 -11.45 3.94 6.81
N ALA A 24 -11.77 3.56 8.05
CA ALA A 24 -10.77 3.43 9.12
C ALA A 24 -9.65 2.42 8.79
N THR A 25 -10.01 1.33 8.09
CA THR A 25 -9.03 0.30 7.67
C THR A 25 -8.13 0.82 6.54
N LEU A 26 -8.69 1.53 5.58
CA LEU A 26 -7.95 2.17 4.49
C LEU A 26 -7.03 3.27 5.00
N ASP A 27 -7.47 4.05 5.98
CA ASP A 27 -6.63 5.06 6.62
C ASP A 27 -5.42 4.42 7.30
N GLN A 28 -5.58 3.26 7.94
CA GLN A 28 -4.45 2.53 8.50
C GLN A 28 -3.46 2.05 7.41
N LEU A 29 -3.95 1.60 6.25
CA LEU A 29 -3.11 1.28 5.09
C LEU A 29 -2.29 2.48 4.64
N LEU A 30 -2.96 3.61 4.40
CA LEU A 30 -2.30 4.82 3.93
C LEU A 30 -1.28 5.32 4.95
N LYS A 31 -1.58 5.23 6.25
CA LYS A 31 -0.62 5.58 7.31
C LYS A 31 0.62 4.70 7.32
N THR A 32 0.45 3.39 7.18
CA THR A 32 1.58 2.44 7.08
C THR A 32 2.51 2.74 5.90
N ILE A 33 2.00 3.42 4.86
CA ILE A 33 2.79 3.79 3.69
C ILE A 33 3.36 5.20 3.81
N ASP A 34 2.55 6.19 4.20
CA ASP A 34 2.84 7.63 4.02
C ASP A 34 3.25 8.40 5.29
N GLU A 35 3.07 7.84 6.50
CA GLU A 35 3.47 8.52 7.73
C GLU A 35 4.98 8.78 7.76
N PRO A 36 5.48 9.79 8.47
CA PRO A 36 6.91 10.08 8.54
C PRO A 36 7.67 9.18 9.53
N TRP A 37 6.97 8.32 10.27
CA TRP A 37 7.55 7.43 11.28
C TRP A 37 7.04 5.99 11.10
N GLU A 38 7.95 5.01 11.22
CA GLU A 38 7.63 3.56 11.17
C GLU A 38 6.78 3.14 9.96
N SER A 39 7.01 3.80 8.82
CA SER A 39 6.29 3.57 7.57
C SER A 39 7.24 3.17 6.44
N LEU A 40 6.65 2.81 5.29
CA LEU A 40 7.43 2.64 4.07
C LEU A 40 8.12 3.94 3.64
N ARG A 41 7.43 5.08 3.67
CA ARG A 41 7.99 6.39 3.31
C ARG A 41 9.24 6.71 4.11
N TRP A 42 9.24 6.47 5.42
CA TRP A 42 10.40 6.70 6.27
C TRP A 42 11.62 5.89 5.81
N VAL A 43 11.42 4.63 5.42
CA VAL A 43 12.50 3.77 4.88
C VAL A 43 13.04 4.35 3.57
N LEU A 44 12.16 4.76 2.66
CA LEU A 44 12.54 5.33 1.35
C LEU A 44 13.27 6.67 1.48
N GLU A 45 12.89 7.51 2.45
CA GLU A 45 13.59 8.78 2.73
C GLU A 45 14.94 8.56 3.41
N LYS A 46 15.07 7.49 4.22
CA LYS A 46 16.30 7.16 4.96
C LYS A 46 17.36 6.50 4.10
N TYR A 47 16.96 5.67 3.14
CA TYR A 47 17.88 4.88 2.31
C TYR A 47 17.65 5.19 0.83
N PRO A 48 18.63 5.76 0.12
CA PRO A 48 18.49 5.99 -1.31
C PRO A 48 18.61 4.66 -2.09
N PRO A 49 18.02 4.56 -3.31
CA PRO A 49 17.94 3.32 -4.09
C PRO A 49 19.26 2.56 -4.26
N GLU A 50 20.36 3.28 -4.49
CA GLU A 50 21.70 2.71 -4.68
C GLU A 50 22.23 1.96 -3.45
N LYS A 51 21.68 2.26 -2.27
CA LYS A 51 22.02 1.57 -1.01
C LYS A 51 21.14 0.37 -0.71
N MET A 52 20.24 -0.03 -1.61
CA MET A 52 19.31 -1.15 -1.39
C MET A 52 19.74 -2.46 -2.06
N GLY A 53 20.80 -2.43 -2.89
CA GLY A 53 21.33 -3.61 -3.58
C GLY A 53 20.65 -3.89 -4.92
N ASP A 54 20.81 -5.12 -5.42
CA ASP A 54 20.31 -5.55 -6.72
C ASP A 54 18.87 -6.09 -6.62
N PRO A 55 17.88 -5.50 -7.33
CA PRO A 55 16.49 -5.94 -7.28
C PRO A 55 16.27 -7.35 -7.85
N SER A 56 17.20 -7.89 -8.64
CA SER A 56 17.12 -9.25 -9.17
C SER A 56 17.57 -10.32 -8.17
N GLN A 57 18.23 -9.92 -7.07
CA GLN A 57 18.73 -10.83 -6.05
C GLN A 57 17.76 -10.91 -4.86
N ALA A 58 17.16 -12.08 -4.66
CA ALA A 58 16.22 -12.31 -3.57
C ALA A 58 16.83 -11.95 -2.20
N GLY A 59 16.04 -11.25 -1.38
CA GLY A 59 16.43 -10.84 -0.02
C GLY A 59 17.28 -9.57 0.06
N THR A 60 17.56 -8.88 -1.06
CA THR A 60 18.09 -7.50 -1.01
C THR A 60 17.00 -6.51 -0.61
N GLY A 61 17.41 -5.32 -0.12
CA GLY A 61 16.46 -4.24 0.12
C GLY A 61 15.70 -3.86 -1.17
N ALA A 62 16.41 -3.83 -2.29
CA ALA A 62 15.83 -3.55 -3.60
C ALA A 62 14.79 -4.60 -3.97
N TRP A 63 15.10 -5.89 -3.81
CA TRP A 63 14.15 -6.97 -4.07
C TRP A 63 12.91 -6.89 -3.19
N HIS A 64 13.07 -6.61 -1.89
CA HIS A 64 11.93 -6.45 -0.98
C HIS A 64 11.00 -5.31 -1.41
N LEU A 65 11.53 -4.20 -1.92
CA LEU A 65 10.70 -3.10 -2.40
C LEU A 65 9.94 -3.46 -3.69
N MET A 66 10.59 -4.15 -4.63
CA MET A 66 9.93 -4.65 -5.84
C MET A 66 8.82 -5.63 -5.51
N HIS A 67 9.10 -6.57 -4.60
CA HIS A 67 8.14 -7.59 -4.19
C HIS A 67 6.96 -6.99 -3.40
N LEU A 68 7.15 -5.88 -2.70
CA LEU A 68 6.08 -5.17 -2.02
C LEU A 68 5.01 -4.68 -3.01
N VAL A 69 5.40 -4.13 -4.17
CA VAL A 69 4.46 -3.73 -5.24
C VAL A 69 3.68 -4.94 -5.77
N GLU A 70 4.37 -6.05 -6.00
CA GLU A 70 3.77 -7.30 -6.50
C GLU A 70 2.71 -7.83 -5.52
N VAL A 71 3.09 -8.00 -4.27
CA VAL A 71 2.23 -8.50 -3.20
C VAL A 71 1.05 -7.58 -2.98
N PHE A 72 1.26 -6.26 -3.00
CA PHE A 72 0.19 -5.28 -2.87
C PHE A 72 -0.87 -5.49 -3.96
N ARG A 73 -0.46 -5.59 -5.23
CA ARG A 73 -1.38 -5.80 -6.36
C ARG A 73 -2.08 -7.15 -6.31
N ILE A 74 -1.42 -8.21 -5.84
CA ILE A 74 -2.05 -9.52 -5.62
C ILE A 74 -3.19 -9.42 -4.61
N HIS A 75 -2.99 -8.69 -3.52
CA HIS A 75 -4.03 -8.49 -2.51
C HIS A 75 -5.15 -7.56 -3.02
N ALA A 76 -4.82 -6.46 -3.71
CA ALA A 76 -5.80 -5.56 -4.30
C ALA A 76 -6.68 -6.28 -5.35
N LYS A 77 -6.07 -7.15 -6.17
CA LYS A 77 -6.76 -8.01 -7.16
C LYS A 77 -7.87 -8.85 -6.54
N ALA A 78 -7.71 -9.33 -5.31
CA ALA A 78 -8.71 -10.16 -4.65
C ALA A 78 -10.06 -9.43 -4.48
N PHE A 79 -10.05 -8.11 -4.37
CA PHE A 79 -11.24 -7.26 -4.23
C PHE A 79 -11.65 -6.62 -5.56
N MET A 80 -10.70 -6.05 -6.29
CA MET A 80 -10.96 -5.28 -7.49
C MET A 80 -11.28 -6.16 -8.71
N GLY A 81 -10.74 -7.38 -8.73
CA GLY A 81 -10.73 -8.27 -9.89
C GLY A 81 -9.50 -8.04 -10.79
N GLN A 82 -9.23 -9.00 -11.67
CA GLN A 82 -8.08 -8.96 -12.59
C GLN A 82 -8.17 -7.77 -13.55
N ASP A 83 -9.34 -7.56 -14.17
CA ASP A 83 -9.54 -6.52 -15.19
C ASP A 83 -9.26 -5.10 -14.68
N GLU A 84 -9.53 -4.84 -13.40
CA GLU A 84 -9.23 -3.54 -12.78
C GLU A 84 -7.73 -3.35 -12.55
N ILE A 85 -7.02 -4.41 -12.12
CA ILE A 85 -5.57 -4.38 -11.90
C ILE A 85 -4.80 -4.30 -13.21
N GLU A 86 -5.28 -4.91 -14.30
CA GLU A 86 -4.64 -4.82 -15.62
C GLU A 86 -4.66 -3.40 -16.20
N ARG A 87 -5.53 -2.51 -15.70
CA ARG A 87 -5.55 -1.08 -16.07
C ARG A 87 -4.52 -0.25 -15.32
N TRP A 88 -3.86 -0.79 -14.30
CA TRP A 88 -2.84 -0.07 -13.55
C TRP A 88 -1.54 0.01 -14.37
N PRO A 89 -0.65 0.99 -14.08
CA PRO A 89 0.65 1.07 -14.74
C PRO A 89 1.42 -0.26 -14.63
N ALA A 90 2.20 -0.61 -15.65
CA ALA A 90 3.03 -1.83 -15.63
C ALA A 90 3.95 -1.86 -14.40
N MET A 91 4.36 -3.07 -13.98
CA MET A 91 5.29 -3.24 -12.86
C MET A 91 6.56 -2.41 -13.07
N PRO A 92 7.12 -1.81 -12.00
CA PRO A 92 8.32 -1.01 -12.12
C PRO A 92 9.50 -1.92 -12.44
N THR A 93 10.54 -1.37 -13.07
CA THR A 93 11.80 -2.09 -13.35
C THR A 93 12.96 -1.63 -12.48
N ASP A 94 12.74 -0.60 -11.66
CA ASP A 94 13.73 0.01 -10.79
C ASP A 94 13.13 0.37 -9.42
N VAL A 95 14.01 0.51 -8.44
CA VAL A 95 13.68 0.71 -7.02
C VAL A 95 13.02 2.07 -6.77
N GLU A 96 13.43 3.12 -7.48
CA GLU A 96 12.85 4.46 -7.30
C GLU A 96 11.38 4.46 -7.74
N SER A 97 11.11 3.91 -8.93
CA SER A 97 9.78 3.72 -9.46
C SER A 97 8.95 2.80 -8.57
N ALA A 98 9.53 1.75 -7.98
CA ALA A 98 8.81 0.85 -7.07
C ALA A 98 8.31 1.56 -5.80
N GLY A 99 9.14 2.40 -5.19
CA GLY A 99 8.75 3.18 -4.01
C GLY A 99 7.59 4.14 -4.30
N LYS A 100 7.61 4.81 -5.45
CA LYS A 100 6.49 5.66 -5.90
C LYS A 100 5.25 4.82 -6.20
N MET A 101 5.42 3.69 -6.88
CA MET A 101 4.31 2.89 -7.38
C MET A 101 3.44 2.30 -6.28
N VAL A 102 4.03 1.72 -5.22
CA VAL A 102 3.20 1.18 -4.12
C VAL A 102 2.38 2.26 -3.43
N ARG A 103 2.94 3.46 -3.26
CA ARG A 103 2.19 4.60 -2.73
C ARG A 103 0.99 4.92 -3.61
N GLU A 104 1.22 5.11 -4.90
CA GLU A 104 0.15 5.42 -5.84
C GLU A 104 -0.90 4.30 -5.92
N ASP A 105 -0.47 3.04 -5.91
CA ASP A 105 -1.34 1.87 -5.96
C ASP A 105 -2.20 1.76 -4.69
N ALA A 106 -1.65 2.10 -3.51
CA ALA A 106 -2.42 2.18 -2.28
C ALA A 106 -3.49 3.27 -2.30
N HIS A 107 -3.16 4.45 -2.85
CA HIS A 107 -4.14 5.52 -3.05
C HIS A 107 -5.21 5.12 -4.09
N ARG A 108 -4.83 4.46 -5.19
CA ARG A 108 -5.77 3.92 -6.19
C ARG A 108 -6.71 2.89 -5.58
N PHE A 109 -6.17 1.95 -4.81
CA PHE A 109 -6.95 0.93 -4.12
C PHE A 109 -7.91 1.54 -3.11
N ALA A 110 -7.44 2.46 -2.26
CA ALA A 110 -8.27 3.12 -1.27
C ALA A 110 -9.41 3.94 -1.91
N ALA A 111 -9.11 4.68 -2.97
CA ALA A 111 -10.12 5.42 -3.74
C ALA A 111 -11.15 4.47 -4.35
N TRP A 112 -10.73 3.33 -4.90
CA TRP A 112 -11.63 2.33 -5.45
C TRP A 112 -12.53 1.71 -4.38
N CYS A 113 -11.98 1.32 -3.23
CA CYS A 113 -12.75 0.75 -2.12
C CYS A 113 -13.81 1.73 -1.59
N ARG A 114 -13.46 3.01 -1.47
CA ARG A 114 -14.39 4.07 -1.07
C ARG A 114 -15.50 4.32 -2.10
N ALA A 115 -15.19 4.16 -3.39
CA ALA A 115 -16.16 4.34 -4.46
C ALA A 115 -17.07 3.11 -4.67
N ASN A 116 -16.71 1.94 -4.14
CA ASN A 116 -17.44 0.68 -4.32
C ASN A 116 -17.61 -0.08 -2.99
N PRO A 117 -18.15 0.55 -1.91
CA PRO A 117 -18.20 -0.06 -0.58
C PRO A 117 -19.01 -1.37 -0.55
N GLU A 118 -19.98 -1.54 -1.45
CA GLU A 118 -20.78 -2.75 -1.61
C GLU A 118 -19.99 -3.94 -2.18
N ARG A 119 -18.89 -3.67 -2.89
CA ARG A 119 -17.97 -4.70 -3.42
C ARG A 119 -16.87 -5.07 -2.43
N VAL A 120 -16.70 -4.26 -1.39
CA VAL A 120 -15.72 -4.49 -0.32
C VAL A 120 -16.37 -5.34 0.77
N GLY A 121 -16.17 -6.65 0.68
CA GLY A 121 -16.75 -7.61 1.61
C GLY A 121 -15.81 -8.77 1.91
N THR A 122 -16.32 -9.99 1.87
CA THR A 122 -15.54 -11.21 2.02
C THR A 122 -15.03 -11.68 0.66
N VAL A 123 -13.76 -12.11 0.61
CA VAL A 123 -13.13 -12.69 -0.58
C VAL A 123 -12.56 -14.06 -0.26
N LYS A 124 -12.45 -14.92 -1.28
CA LYS A 124 -11.78 -16.22 -1.15
C LYS A 124 -10.32 -16.11 -1.60
N HIS A 125 -9.40 -16.12 -0.65
CA HIS A 125 -7.96 -16.11 -0.90
C HIS A 125 -7.29 -17.15 0.00
N GLY A 126 -7.13 -18.38 -0.53
CA GLY A 126 -6.81 -19.58 0.26
C GLY A 126 -8.01 -20.07 1.08
N GLN A 127 -8.52 -19.21 1.96
CA GLN A 127 -9.75 -19.36 2.75
C GLN A 127 -10.64 -18.13 2.58
N GLU A 128 -11.88 -18.20 3.08
CA GLU A 128 -12.74 -17.01 3.15
C GLU A 128 -12.17 -16.03 4.17
N GLN A 129 -12.01 -14.77 3.77
CA GLN A 129 -11.47 -13.71 4.60
C GLN A 129 -12.25 -12.43 4.36
N THR A 130 -12.62 -11.75 5.45
CA THR A 130 -13.18 -10.40 5.43
C THR A 130 -12.16 -9.40 4.90
N PHE A 131 -12.65 -8.24 4.48
CA PHE A 131 -11.80 -7.11 4.10
C PHE A 131 -10.76 -6.79 5.19
N GLN A 132 -11.18 -6.71 6.46
CA GLN A 132 -10.30 -6.40 7.58
C GLN A 132 -9.21 -7.46 7.78
N GLU A 133 -9.54 -8.74 7.63
CA GLU A 133 -8.56 -9.83 7.74
C GLU A 133 -7.53 -9.76 6.62
N MET A 134 -7.97 -9.60 5.36
CA MET A 134 -7.05 -9.45 4.24
C MET A 134 -6.21 -8.18 4.35
N MET A 135 -6.78 -7.09 4.84
CA MET A 135 -6.04 -5.86 5.10
C MET A 135 -5.00 -6.06 6.21
N GLY A 136 -5.33 -6.80 7.27
CA GLY A 136 -4.36 -7.21 8.29
C GLY A 136 -3.20 -8.03 7.71
N VAL A 137 -3.47 -8.93 6.76
CA VAL A 137 -2.43 -9.69 6.04
C VAL A 137 -1.56 -8.76 5.18
N MET A 138 -2.18 -7.89 4.39
CA MET A 138 -1.49 -6.93 3.52
C MET A 138 -0.59 -5.98 4.33
N LEU A 139 -1.12 -5.39 5.41
CA LEU A 139 -0.37 -4.50 6.31
C LEU A 139 0.84 -5.22 6.91
N ARG A 140 0.67 -6.46 7.38
CA ARG A 140 1.76 -7.26 7.92
C ARG A 140 2.86 -7.48 6.88
N HIS A 141 2.50 -7.76 5.62
CA HIS A 141 3.49 -7.91 4.54
C HIS A 141 4.23 -6.61 4.24
N ILE A 142 3.53 -5.48 4.16
CA ILE A 142 4.15 -4.17 3.93
C ILE A 142 5.15 -3.85 5.04
N VAL A 143 4.74 -3.99 6.32
CA VAL A 143 5.61 -3.72 7.47
C VAL A 143 6.81 -4.67 7.50
N TRP A 144 6.59 -5.96 7.25
CA TRP A 144 7.68 -6.94 7.21
C TRP A 144 8.72 -6.60 6.13
N HIS A 145 8.26 -6.23 4.93
CA HIS A 145 9.15 -5.83 3.85
C HIS A 145 9.86 -4.51 4.11
N ALA A 146 9.17 -3.49 4.61
CA ALA A 146 9.78 -2.22 4.99
C ALA A 146 10.87 -2.43 6.05
N ALA A 147 10.61 -3.26 7.06
CA ALA A 147 11.60 -3.63 8.07
C ALA A 147 12.79 -4.39 7.45
N ALA A 148 12.53 -5.32 6.52
CA ALA A 148 13.59 -6.05 5.83
C ALA A 148 14.50 -5.13 5.01
N VAL A 149 13.94 -4.13 4.31
CA VAL A 149 14.73 -3.08 3.63
C VAL A 149 15.59 -2.33 4.64
N HIS A 150 15.00 -1.87 5.75
CA HIS A 150 15.71 -1.14 6.79
C HIS A 150 16.89 -1.94 7.35
N TYR A 151 16.68 -3.19 7.76
CA TYR A 151 17.72 -4.04 8.34
C TYR A 151 18.78 -4.44 7.32
N TRP A 152 18.39 -4.70 6.06
CA TRP A 152 19.35 -4.98 5.00
C TRP A 152 20.30 -3.80 4.79
N CYS A 153 19.77 -2.59 4.65
CA CYS A 153 20.56 -1.38 4.45
C CYS A 153 21.46 -1.09 5.66
N LEU A 154 20.95 -1.27 6.87
CA LEU A 154 21.71 -1.10 8.11
C LEU A 154 22.88 -2.10 8.19
N TRP A 155 22.62 -3.39 7.99
CA TRP A 155 23.65 -4.41 8.16
C TRP A 155 24.67 -4.43 7.02
N LYS A 156 24.26 -4.22 5.76
CA LYS A 156 25.20 -4.11 4.64
C LYS A 156 26.09 -2.87 4.76
N GLY A 157 25.53 -1.74 5.20
CA GLY A 157 26.28 -0.52 5.49
C GLY A 157 27.35 -0.69 6.59
N THR A 158 27.17 -1.64 7.52
CA THR A 158 28.16 -1.92 8.58
C THR A 158 29.33 -2.83 8.16
N SER A 159 29.40 -3.23 6.89
CA SER A 159 30.50 -4.05 6.36
C SER A 159 31.78 -3.24 6.05
N SER A 160 31.75 -1.93 6.30
CA SER A 160 32.82 -0.98 6.01
C SER A 160 33.32 -0.34 7.31
N ASN A 161 34.28 -0.98 7.99
CA ASN A 161 35.27 -0.41 8.93
C ASN A 161 34.89 0.65 10.01
N GLU A 162 33.62 0.98 10.26
CA GLU A 162 33.27 1.87 11.37
C GLU A 162 32.94 1.08 12.66
N PRO A 163 33.51 1.46 13.81
CA PRO A 163 33.19 0.82 15.07
C PRO A 163 31.72 1.09 15.41
N ARG A 164 31.02 0.03 15.80
CA ARG A 164 29.64 0.13 16.30
C ARG A 164 29.64 0.94 17.60
N PRO A 165 28.62 1.79 17.84
CA PRO A 165 28.45 2.46 19.13
C PRO A 165 28.25 1.46 20.27
#